data_AF-A0A679FXR5-F1
#
_entry.id   AF-A0A679FXR5-F1
#
_cell.length_a   1.000
_cell.length_b   1.000
_cell.length_c   1.000
_cell.angle_alpha   90.00
_cell.angle_beta   90.00
_cell.angle_gamma   90.00
#
_symmetry.space_group_name_H-M   'P 1'
#
loop_
_entity.id
_entity.type
_entity.pdbx_description
1 polymer ?
#
loop_
_entity_poly.entity_id
_entity_poly.type
_entity_poly.pdbx_seq_one_letter_code
_entity_poly.pdbx_strand_id
1 'polypeptide(L)' 'MNSGYKLIYHRAAVKFIARQEKEVQERLASGLQGLLAIPPQGDIKKLKGQDG' A
#
# COMPACT_ATOMS: atom_id res chain seq x y z
N MET A 1 -20.39 -8.25 -9.41
CA MET A 1 -19.06 -7.62 -9.57
C MET A 1 -18.57 -7.20 -8.20
N ASN A 2 -17.78 -8.02 -7.53
CA ASN A 2 -17.20 -7.64 -6.24
C ASN A 2 -15.81 -8.26 -6.10
N SER A 3 -14.87 -7.70 -6.85
CA SER A 3 -13.45 -8.00 -6.73
C SER A 3 -12.73 -6.67 -6.52
N GLY A 4 -13.07 -5.96 -5.43
CA GLY A 4 -12.35 -4.77 -5.01
C GLY A 4 -11.29 -5.21 -4.01
N TYR A 5 -10.01 -5.13 -4.36
CA TYR A 5 -8.93 -5.30 -3.38
C TYR A 5 -9.19 -4.39 -2.18
N LYS A 6 -8.95 -4.89 -0.98
CA LYS A 6 -9.12 -4.13 0.27
C LYS A 6 -7.76 -3.91 0.90
N LEU A 7 -7.41 -2.64 1.11
CA LEU A 7 -6.26 -2.28 1.93
C LEU A 7 -6.61 -2.44 3.40
N ILE A 8 -5.85 -3.28 4.10
CA ILE A 8 -5.95 -3.46 5.54
C ILE A 8 -4.68 -2.88 6.17
N TYR A 9 -4.85 -1.84 6.97
CA TYR A 9 -3.75 -1.17 7.64
C TYR A 9 -3.51 -1.75 9.03
N HIS A 10 -2.27 -2.13 9.32
CA HIS A 10 -1.86 -2.42 10.69
C HIS A 10 -1.67 -1.11 11.47
N ARG A 11 -2.01 -1.11 12.77
CA ARG A 11 -1.91 0.10 13.63
C ARG A 11 -0.50 0.71 13.65
N ALA A 12 0.53 -0.14 13.57
CA ALA A 12 1.92 0.31 13.50
C ALA A 12 2.22 1.07 12.21
N ALA A 13 1.66 0.63 11.07
CA ALA A 13 1.85 1.29 9.77
C ALA A 13 1.21 2.68 9.76
N VAL A 14 0.00 2.83 10.31
CA VAL A 14 -0.67 4.14 10.41
C VAL A 14 0.17 5.13 11.24
N LYS A 15 0.68 4.68 12.40
CA LYS A 15 1.57 5.51 13.24
C LYS A 15 2.88 5.87 12.53
N PHE A 16 3.42 4.96 11.73
CA PHE A 16 4.63 5.21 10.96
C PHE A 16 4.40 6.28 9.88
N ILE A 17 3.33 6.16 9.10
CA ILE A 17 2.96 7.12 8.06
C ILE A 17 2.76 8.51 8.66
N ALA A 18 2.01 8.61 9.77
CA ALA A 18 1.73 9.89 10.43
C ALA A 18 2.96 10.61 10.98
N ARG A 19 4.09 9.91 11.16
CA ARG A 19 5.36 10.49 11.62
C ARG A 19 6.26 10.99 10.49
N GLN A 20 5.93 10.68 9.24
CA GLN A 20 6.73 11.10 8.09
C GLN A 20 6.43 12.56 7.72
N GLU A 21 7.33 13.17 6.96
CA GLU A 21 7.09 14.48 6.35
C GLU A 21 5.91 14.44 5.38
N LYS A 22 5.26 15.58 5.19
CA LYS A 22 4.04 15.68 4.38
C LYS A 22 4.25 15.15 2.96
N GLU A 23 5.38 15.47 2.33
CA GLU A 23 5.71 14.99 0.98
C GLU A 23 5.82 13.46 0.94
N VAL A 24 6.40 12.84 1.96
CA VAL A 24 6.52 11.38 2.08
C VAL A 24 5.15 10.75 2.31
N GLN A 25 4.28 11.36 3.12
CA GLN A 25 2.91 10.90 3.33
C GLN A 25 2.11 10.88 2.02
N GLU A 26 2.21 11.95 1.21
CA GLU A 26 1.52 12.06 -0.08
C GLU A 26 2.02 11.01 -1.08
N ARG A 27 3.35 10.78 -1.15
CA ARG A 27 3.93 9.71 -1.99
C ARG A 27 3.45 8.32 -1.57
N LEU A 28 3.41 8.03 -0.28
CA LEU A 28 2.89 6.76 0.24
C LEU A 28 1.40 6.58 -0.09
N ALA A 29 0.59 7.62 0.09
CA ALA A 29 -0.83 7.57 -0.24
C ALA A 29 -1.07 7.26 -1.73
N SER A 30 -0.31 7.91 -2.62
CA SER A 30 -0.38 7.66 -4.07
C SER A 30 0.03 6.22 -4.42
N GLY A 31 1.12 5.71 -3.83
CA GLY A 31 1.55 4.32 -4.04
C GLY A 31 0.53 3.29 -3.55
N LEU A 32 -0.10 3.54 -2.39
CA LEU A 32 -1.14 2.67 -1.83
C LEU A 32 -2.40 2.64 -2.71
N GLN A 33 -2.79 3.76 -3.33
CA GLN A 33 -3.91 3.79 -4.27
C GLN A 33 -3.68 2.88 -5.49
N GLY A 34 -2.44 2.77 -5.96
CA GLY A 34 -2.06 1.86 -7.06
C GLY A 34 -2.34 0.38 -6.76
N LEU A 35 -2.34 -0.01 -5.47
CA LEU A 35 -2.64 -1.39 -5.04
C LEU A 35 -4.12 -1.75 -5.13
N LEU A 36 -5.02 -0.76 -5.19
CA LEU A 36 -6.47 -0.98 -5.33
C LEU A 36 -6.88 -1.23 -6.79
N ALA A 37 -6.01 -0.93 -7.76
CA ALA A 37 -6.25 -1.17 -9.17
C ALA A 37 -6.11 -2.66 -9.55
N ILE A 38 -6.77 -3.09 -10.63
CA ILE A 38 -6.62 -4.42 -11.22
C ILE A 38 -6.16 -4.26 -12.68
N PRO A 39 -4.94 -4.70 -13.04
CA PRO A 39 -3.88 -5.18 -12.16
C PRO A 39 -3.32 -4.04 -11.28
N PRO A 40 -2.71 -4.36 -10.13
CA PRO A 40 -2.15 -3.34 -9.27
C PRO A 40 -0.98 -2.64 -9.98
N GLN A 41 -0.91 -1.31 -9.82
CA GLN A 41 0.01 -0.45 -10.55
C GLN A 41 1.18 -0.03 -9.66
N GLY A 42 2.40 -0.06 -10.20
CA GLY A 42 3.64 0.33 -9.53
C GLY A 42 4.73 -0.75 -9.61
N ASP A 43 5.87 -0.52 -8.95
CA ASP A 43 6.96 -1.51 -8.84
C ASP A 43 6.64 -2.55 -7.76
N ILE A 44 5.67 -3.42 -8.04
CA ILE A 44 5.18 -4.43 -7.11
C ILE A 44 5.88 -5.75 -7.42
N LYS A 45 6.59 -6.29 -6.44
CA LYS A 45 7.31 -7.56 -6.54
C LYS A 45 6.93 -8.45 -5.38
N LYS A 46 6.93 -9.77 -5.64
CA LYS A 46 6.77 -10.77 -4.58
C LYS A 46 7.96 -10.68 -3.63
N LEU A 47 7.69 -10.65 -2.33
CA LEU A 47 8.74 -10.74 -1.32
C LEU A 47 9.33 -12.16 -1.34
N LYS A 48 10.66 -12.26 -1.31
CA LYS A 48 11.36 -13.55 -1.34
C LYS A 48 11.20 -14.24 0.02
N GLY A 49 10.80 -15.51 0.02
CA GLY A 49 10.68 -16.32 1.24
C GLY A 49 9.34 -16.17 1.99
N GLN A 50 8.37 -15.45 1.43
CA GLN A 50 6.97 -15.56 1.82
C GLN A 50 6.24 -16.35 0.74
N ASP A 51 5.94 -17.61 1.02
CA ASP A 51 4.91 -18.34 0.29
C ASP A 51 3.54 -17.83 0.77
N GLY A 52 2.69 -17.47 -0.19
CA GLY A 52 1.41 -16.81 0.03
C GLY A 52 0.33 -17.71 0.62
#